data_AF-A0A8C7I1C1-F1
#
_entry.id   AF-A0A8C7I1C1-F1
#
_cell.length_a   1.000
_cell.length_b   1.000
_cell.length_c   1.000
_cell.angle_alpha   90.00
_cell.angle_beta   90.00
_cell.angle_gamma   90.00
#
_symmetry.space_group_name_H-M   'P 1'
#
loop_
_entity.id
_entity.type
_entity.pdbx_description
1 polymer ?
#
loop_
_entity_poly.entity_id
_entity_poly.type
_entity_poly.pdbx_seq_one_letter_code
_entity_poly.pdbx_strand_id
1 'polypeptide(L)'
;MNNNQTPGPQYVNRGFQQGEGRPPPTASALKMHNVPPSICPQYTPQYAPKTINTHHTVTPGLPHPVPEQKVVKKSHCKCIVASILSVLVFLGATGALVWYFLFNQCVLGRSCRQGCVYLSASKWCDGIRDCPGGEDETQCLRLYGSSSVLQSYSSDSQTWKPVCADDWNDNFGRATCKKMGYSSGSYVRSSQRNPGSLASEGYLKLSSFDPQSLLQRQLTGSPYCSAQAVSLQCIDCGVSIAAPWSRIVGGDIAVSGAWPWQVSLHARGQHLCGGSIISPEWILTAAHCVETLSGPSQWTVYAGYLALTQMDFATGNSVGHIISHEKYDKQTSDNDIALMKLSTPLTMSNTVRPVCLPNVGVNLTPQREAWISGWGSIRSGGSSSGNLRQAQITMYSRETCNASLVYNGLVTASMICAGTLAGGVDSCQGDSGGPMVAKEGSVWWLVGDTSWGIGCALRNKPGVYGNVTHFLPWIYEQMQKN
;
A
#
# COMPACT_ATOMS: atom_id res chain seq x y z
N MET A 1 28.21 -28.15 53.53
CA MET A 1 28.92 -29.38 53.13
C MET A 1 28.23 -29.94 51.88
N ASN A 2 29.03 -30.26 50.86
CA ASN A 2 28.74 -30.96 49.59
C ASN A 2 27.76 -30.25 48.63
N ASN A 3 28.20 -29.45 47.66
CA ASN A 3 29.08 -29.70 46.49
C ASN A 3 28.55 -30.78 45.53
N ASN A 4 27.96 -30.36 44.41
CA ASN A 4 28.16 -30.99 43.10
C ASN A 4 27.76 -30.02 41.97
N GLN A 5 28.79 -29.37 41.42
CA GLN A 5 28.76 -28.67 40.14
C GLN A 5 28.86 -29.71 39.02
N THR A 6 27.96 -29.66 38.05
CA THR A 6 28.11 -30.32 36.75
C THR A 6 28.57 -29.31 35.69
N PRO A 7 29.47 -29.69 34.76
CA PRO A 7 30.14 -28.74 33.87
C PRO A 7 29.32 -28.47 32.59
N GLY A 8 29.35 -27.22 32.14
CA GLY A 8 28.77 -26.81 30.86
C GLY A 8 29.52 -27.37 29.64
N PRO A 9 28.87 -27.47 28.47
CA PRO A 9 29.51 -27.98 27.27
C PRO A 9 30.50 -26.96 26.69
N GLN A 10 31.75 -27.40 26.56
CA GLN A 10 32.81 -26.73 25.80
C GLN A 10 32.49 -26.80 24.29
N TYR A 11 32.37 -25.64 23.65
CA TYR A 11 32.31 -25.55 22.20
C TYR A 11 33.72 -25.58 21.62
N VAL A 12 34.04 -26.66 20.92
CA VAL A 12 35.26 -26.80 20.12
C VAL A 12 35.01 -26.19 18.74
N ASN A 13 35.58 -25.00 18.49
CA ASN A 13 35.67 -24.41 17.15
C ASN A 13 36.64 -25.25 16.30
N ARG A 14 36.13 -26.14 15.46
CA ARG A 14 36.90 -26.68 14.32
C ARG A 14 36.72 -25.72 13.14
N GLY A 15 37.74 -24.90 12.90
CA GLY A 15 37.90 -24.14 11.67
C GLY A 15 37.98 -25.08 10.47
N PHE A 16 37.18 -24.80 9.44
CA PHE A 16 37.27 -25.49 8.17
C PHE A 16 38.44 -24.90 7.36
N GLN A 17 39.44 -25.75 7.10
CA GLN A 17 40.56 -25.50 6.21
C GLN A 17 40.10 -25.51 4.74
N GLN A 18 40.76 -24.67 3.95
CA GLN A 18 40.70 -24.62 2.50
C GLN A 18 41.16 -25.95 1.88
N GLY A 19 40.42 -26.42 0.87
CA GLY A 19 40.84 -27.48 -0.03
C GLY A 19 40.80 -26.98 -1.47
N GLU A 20 41.97 -26.83 -2.06
CA GLU A 20 42.21 -26.57 -3.47
C GLU A 20 41.74 -27.72 -4.37
N GLY A 21 41.43 -27.39 -5.63
CA GLY A 21 41.70 -28.29 -6.75
C GLY A 21 40.49 -28.82 -7.52
N ARG A 22 40.06 -28.08 -8.57
CA ARG A 22 39.76 -28.71 -9.87
C ARG A 22 39.90 -27.73 -11.04
N PRO A 23 40.42 -28.18 -12.20
CA PRO A 23 40.75 -27.35 -13.35
C PRO A 23 39.56 -27.13 -14.30
N PRO A 24 39.63 -26.13 -15.20
CA PRO A 24 38.53 -25.79 -16.11
C PRO A 24 38.49 -26.68 -17.35
N PRO A 25 37.31 -26.91 -17.97
CA PRO A 25 37.26 -27.46 -19.31
C PRO A 25 37.44 -26.35 -20.37
N THR A 26 38.35 -26.68 -21.28
CA THR A 26 38.67 -26.11 -22.59
C THR A 26 37.53 -25.42 -23.35
N ALA A 27 37.80 -24.19 -23.80
CA ALA A 27 37.03 -23.45 -24.78
C ALA A 27 37.54 -23.74 -26.21
N SER A 28 36.60 -24.03 -27.12
CA SER A 28 36.85 -24.07 -28.56
C SER A 28 36.67 -22.68 -29.17
N ALA A 29 37.67 -22.28 -29.95
CA ALA A 29 37.78 -21.00 -30.62
C ALA A 29 36.80 -20.82 -31.79
N LEU A 30 36.28 -19.61 -31.97
CA LEU A 30 35.85 -19.06 -33.26
C LEU A 30 36.09 -17.54 -33.28
N LYS A 31 36.50 -17.06 -34.46
CA LYS A 31 37.29 -15.85 -34.74
C LYS A 31 36.53 -14.52 -34.60
N MET A 32 37.09 -13.65 -33.75
CA MET A 32 37.55 -12.27 -33.97
C MET A 32 37.09 -11.53 -35.25
N HIS A 33 36.46 -10.35 -35.07
CA HIS A 33 36.61 -9.16 -35.91
C HIS A 33 36.78 -7.92 -35.01
N ASN A 34 37.80 -7.12 -35.31
CA ASN A 34 38.30 -5.95 -34.57
C ASN A 34 37.54 -4.66 -34.89
N VAL A 35 37.32 -3.80 -33.88
CA VAL A 35 37.29 -2.31 -34.02
C VAL A 35 37.89 -1.66 -32.75
N PRO A 36 38.79 -0.65 -32.85
CA PRO A 36 39.52 -0.04 -31.71
C PRO A 36 38.83 1.19 -31.06
N PRO A 37 39.36 1.71 -29.91
CA PRO A 37 38.65 2.60 -28.98
C PRO A 37 39.06 4.08 -29.07
N SER A 38 38.18 4.98 -28.61
CA SER A 38 38.46 6.41 -28.37
C SER A 38 37.74 6.85 -27.09
N ILE A 39 38.45 6.97 -25.96
CA ILE A 39 39.08 8.19 -25.39
C ILE A 39 38.07 9.32 -25.13
N CYS A 40 37.74 9.50 -23.84
CA CYS A 40 37.12 10.70 -23.29
C CYS A 40 38.13 11.86 -23.22
N PRO A 41 37.70 13.12 -23.44
CA PRO A 41 38.41 14.27 -22.90
C PRO A 41 37.56 15.07 -21.90
N GLN A 42 38.29 15.59 -20.90
CA GLN A 42 37.88 16.43 -19.79
C GLN A 42 37.38 17.81 -20.25
N TYR A 43 36.46 18.39 -19.50
CA TYR A 43 36.04 19.79 -19.63
C TYR A 43 36.69 20.62 -18.50
N THR A 44 37.49 21.61 -18.87
CA THR A 44 37.96 22.70 -17.98
C THR A 44 37.58 24.05 -18.59
N PRO A 45 37.10 25.02 -17.79
CA PRO A 45 36.64 26.33 -18.29
C PRO A 45 37.78 27.36 -18.35
N GLN A 46 37.76 28.23 -19.36
CA GLN A 46 38.59 29.45 -19.39
C GLN A 46 37.79 30.68 -19.78
N TYR A 47 38.13 31.78 -19.10
CA TYR A 47 37.49 33.10 -19.05
C TYR A 47 38.31 34.12 -19.88
N ALA A 48 37.64 35.24 -20.21
CA ALA A 48 38.16 36.61 -20.48
C ALA A 48 38.36 37.05 -21.96
N PRO A 49 38.47 38.38 -22.26
CA PRO A 49 37.44 39.42 -22.12
C PRO A 49 37.30 40.33 -23.39
N LYS A 50 36.36 41.30 -23.32
CA LYS A 50 36.00 42.32 -24.35
C LYS A 50 37.06 43.40 -24.59
N THR A 51 37.10 43.94 -25.81
CA THR A 51 37.57 45.31 -26.11
C THR A 51 36.75 46.00 -27.21
N ILE A 52 36.52 47.30 -26.98
CA ILE A 52 35.81 48.31 -27.78
C ILE A 52 36.79 48.92 -28.81
N ASN A 53 36.32 49.35 -29.98
CA ASN A 53 37.02 50.35 -30.78
C ASN A 53 36.05 51.36 -31.42
N THR A 54 36.38 52.64 -31.24
CA THR A 54 35.75 53.85 -31.79
C THR A 54 36.72 54.51 -32.76
N HIS A 55 36.26 54.95 -33.94
CA HIS A 55 36.93 56.01 -34.69
C HIS A 55 35.93 56.88 -35.47
N HIS A 56 36.07 58.19 -35.30
CA HIS A 56 35.43 59.29 -36.04
C HIS A 56 36.39 59.82 -37.11
N THR A 57 35.89 60.32 -38.25
CA THR A 57 36.57 61.35 -39.07
C THR A 57 35.54 62.21 -39.83
N VAL A 58 35.96 63.42 -40.22
CA VAL A 58 35.23 64.70 -40.40
C VAL A 58 34.86 65.03 -41.87
N THR A 59 33.86 65.92 -42.03
CA THR A 59 33.22 66.65 -43.17
C THR A 59 34.17 67.33 -44.20
N PRO A 60 33.74 67.80 -45.43
CA PRO A 60 32.78 68.93 -45.65
C PRO A 60 31.97 69.00 -47.00
N GLY A 61 30.90 69.83 -47.04
CA GLY A 61 30.47 70.57 -48.27
C GLY A 61 29.01 70.47 -48.76
N LEU A 62 28.23 71.56 -48.59
CA LEU A 62 26.91 71.90 -49.20
C LEU A 62 27.00 72.11 -50.74
N PRO A 63 25.92 72.08 -51.56
CA PRO A 63 24.69 72.90 -51.40
C PRO A 63 23.32 72.30 -51.82
N HIS A 64 22.24 72.91 -51.32
CA HIS A 64 20.84 72.67 -51.70
C HIS A 64 20.52 73.07 -53.15
N PRO A 65 19.58 72.36 -53.81
CA PRO A 65 18.32 73.02 -54.18
C PRO A 65 17.03 72.15 -54.05
N VAL A 66 15.93 72.87 -53.82
CA VAL A 66 14.46 72.67 -53.95
C VAL A 66 13.91 71.31 -54.46
N PRO A 67 12.80 70.78 -53.88
CA PRO A 67 12.23 69.47 -54.25
C PRO A 67 11.18 69.51 -55.36
N GLU A 68 11.24 68.54 -56.29
CA GLU A 68 10.13 68.16 -57.18
C GLU A 68 9.40 66.91 -56.63
N GLN A 69 8.08 66.99 -56.53
CA GLN A 69 7.20 65.90 -56.10
C GLN A 69 7.11 64.79 -57.17
N LYS A 70 7.29 63.53 -56.76
CA LYS A 70 6.68 62.38 -57.45
C LYS A 70 5.93 61.50 -56.46
N VAL A 71 4.64 61.32 -56.77
CA VAL A 71 3.64 60.53 -56.07
C VAL A 71 3.89 59.04 -56.28
N VAL A 72 3.87 58.23 -55.22
CA VAL A 72 3.72 56.77 -55.29
C VAL A 72 2.53 56.33 -54.44
N LYS A 73 1.50 55.78 -55.09
CA LYS A 73 0.28 55.21 -54.48
C LYS A 73 0.64 54.03 -53.56
N LYS A 74 0.21 54.10 -52.29
CA LYS A 74 0.41 53.05 -51.26
C LYS A 74 -0.78 52.09 -51.24
N SER A 75 -0.47 50.80 -51.25
CA SER A 75 -1.40 49.66 -51.27
C SER A 75 -2.24 49.55 -49.98
N HIS A 76 -3.53 49.87 -50.07
CA HIS A 76 -4.51 49.73 -48.98
C HIS A 76 -4.85 48.26 -48.62
N CYS A 77 -4.54 47.30 -49.51
CA CYS A 77 -4.92 45.90 -49.34
C CYS A 77 -4.10 45.19 -48.25
N LYS A 78 -2.82 45.57 -48.07
CA LYS A 78 -1.91 44.93 -47.10
C LYS A 78 -2.29 45.23 -45.63
N CYS A 79 -2.84 46.42 -45.35
CA CYS A 79 -3.24 46.79 -43.99
C CYS A 79 -4.51 46.03 -43.54
N ILE A 80 -5.46 45.80 -44.43
CA ILE A 80 -6.70 45.08 -44.10
C ILE A 80 -6.40 43.61 -43.79
N VAL A 81 -5.54 42.97 -44.60
CA VAL A 81 -5.11 41.58 -44.38
C VAL A 81 -4.34 41.44 -43.06
N ALA A 82 -3.48 42.40 -42.72
CA ALA A 82 -2.74 42.40 -41.45
C ALA A 82 -3.67 42.55 -40.24
N SER A 83 -4.68 43.42 -40.31
CA SER A 83 -5.67 43.58 -39.24
C SER A 83 -6.52 42.31 -39.04
N ILE A 84 -6.94 41.65 -40.12
CA ILE A 84 -7.70 40.39 -40.04
C ILE A 84 -6.85 39.28 -39.43
N LEU A 85 -5.58 39.15 -39.83
CA LEU A 85 -4.64 38.19 -39.24
C LEU A 85 -4.42 38.45 -37.75
N SER A 86 -4.28 39.71 -37.33
CA SER A 86 -4.13 40.06 -35.92
C SER A 86 -5.36 39.68 -35.09
N VAL A 87 -6.57 39.89 -35.61
CA VAL A 87 -7.81 39.51 -34.93
C VAL A 87 -7.93 37.98 -34.83
N LEU A 88 -7.57 37.24 -35.87
CA LEU A 88 -7.59 35.77 -35.85
C LEU A 88 -6.58 35.20 -34.84
N VAL A 89 -5.38 35.79 -34.73
CA VAL A 89 -4.38 35.39 -33.73
C VAL A 89 -4.89 35.68 -32.32
N PHE A 90 -5.51 36.85 -32.10
CA PHE A 90 -6.13 37.17 -30.80
C PHE A 90 -7.25 36.21 -30.44
N LEU A 91 -8.15 35.90 -31.37
CA LEU A 91 -9.23 34.94 -31.16
C LEU A 91 -8.68 33.54 -30.85
N GLY A 92 -7.67 33.08 -31.60
CA GLY A 92 -6.99 31.82 -31.34
C GLY A 92 -6.31 31.77 -29.97
N ALA A 93 -5.63 32.85 -29.57
CA ALA A 93 -5.01 32.96 -28.25
C ALA A 93 -6.04 32.99 -27.11
N THR A 94 -7.15 33.71 -27.29
CA THR A 94 -8.25 33.69 -26.31
C THR A 94 -8.91 32.31 -26.23
N GLY A 95 -9.10 31.62 -27.35
CA GLY A 95 -9.60 30.25 -27.38
C GLY A 95 -8.67 29.27 -26.66
N ALA A 96 -7.36 29.39 -26.87
CA ALA A 96 -6.34 28.60 -26.17
C ALA A 96 -6.28 28.90 -24.68
N LEU A 97 -6.41 30.18 -24.27
CA LEU A 97 -6.45 30.58 -22.86
C LEU A 97 -7.74 30.13 -22.16
N VAL A 98 -8.89 30.22 -22.84
CA VAL A 98 -10.17 29.70 -22.32
C VAL A 98 -10.11 28.17 -22.23
N TRP A 99 -9.58 27.48 -23.23
CA TRP A 99 -9.35 26.04 -23.18
C TRP A 99 -8.38 25.67 -22.04
N TYR A 100 -7.26 26.38 -21.90
CA TYR A 100 -6.31 26.19 -20.80
C TYR A 100 -6.95 26.45 -19.43
N PHE A 101 -7.79 27.49 -19.28
CA PHE A 101 -8.49 27.78 -18.04
C PHE A 101 -9.60 26.77 -17.74
N LEU A 102 -10.39 26.34 -18.72
CA LEU A 102 -11.41 25.30 -18.56
C LEU A 102 -10.78 23.93 -18.26
N PHE A 103 -9.62 23.64 -18.87
CA PHE A 103 -8.86 22.42 -18.65
C PHE A 103 -8.11 22.45 -17.30
N ASN A 104 -7.59 23.61 -16.85
CA ASN A 104 -6.99 23.76 -15.52
C ASN A 104 -8.01 23.90 -14.39
N GLN A 105 -9.25 24.31 -14.66
CA GLN A 105 -10.35 24.20 -13.68
C GLN A 105 -10.64 22.72 -13.33
N CYS A 106 -10.33 21.79 -14.24
CA CYS A 106 -10.27 20.36 -13.95
C CYS A 106 -9.06 19.97 -13.07
N VAL A 107 -8.23 20.89 -12.56
CA VAL A 107 -7.04 20.55 -11.75
C VAL A 107 -7.22 20.94 -10.28
N LEU A 108 -8.27 21.69 -9.91
CA LEU A 108 -8.45 22.25 -8.57
C LEU A 108 -9.39 21.46 -7.64
N GLY A 109 -10.18 20.51 -8.17
CA GLY A 109 -11.07 19.65 -7.39
C GLY A 109 -10.52 18.24 -7.21
N ARG A 110 -11.13 17.45 -6.33
CA ARG A 110 -10.93 15.99 -6.35
C ARG A 110 -11.86 15.40 -7.42
N SER A 111 -11.33 14.52 -8.26
CA SER A 111 -12.09 13.91 -9.36
C SER A 111 -12.88 12.69 -8.89
N CYS A 112 -14.13 12.59 -9.33
CA CYS A 112 -14.87 11.33 -9.33
C CYS A 112 -14.12 10.30 -10.22
N ARG A 113 -14.14 9.01 -9.86
CA ARG A 113 -13.42 7.94 -10.58
C ARG A 113 -13.98 7.69 -11.99
N GLN A 114 -15.28 7.91 -12.18
CA GLN A 114 -15.95 7.77 -13.48
C GLN A 114 -16.43 9.14 -13.98
N GLY A 115 -15.63 9.75 -14.85
CA GLY A 115 -15.97 11.01 -15.52
C GLY A 115 -15.17 12.21 -15.01
N CYS A 116 -15.05 13.24 -15.85
CA CYS A 116 -14.41 14.52 -15.52
C CYS A 116 -15.27 15.38 -14.58
N VAL A 117 -15.88 14.77 -13.55
CA VAL A 117 -16.64 15.49 -12.53
C VAL A 117 -15.68 15.83 -11.40
N TYR A 118 -15.43 17.12 -11.21
CA TYR A 118 -14.60 17.66 -10.15
C TYR A 118 -15.47 18.30 -9.09
N LEU A 119 -15.34 17.82 -7.86
CA LEU A 119 -16.09 18.35 -6.72
C LEU A 119 -15.18 19.21 -5.86
N SER A 120 -15.74 20.30 -5.30
CA SER A 120 -15.05 21.07 -4.28
C SER A 120 -14.86 20.21 -3.02
N ALA A 121 -13.83 20.48 -2.23
CA ALA A 121 -13.53 19.70 -1.02
C ALA A 121 -14.70 19.69 0.00
N SER A 122 -15.55 20.71 -0.02
CA SER A 122 -16.76 20.81 0.81
C SER A 122 -17.84 19.77 0.46
N LYS A 123 -17.76 19.16 -0.72
CA LYS A 123 -18.70 18.13 -1.20
C LYS A 123 -18.25 16.70 -0.91
N TRP A 124 -17.09 16.52 -0.30
CA TRP A 124 -16.60 15.20 0.09
C TRP A 124 -17.00 14.92 1.52
N CYS A 125 -17.68 13.82 1.77
CA CYS A 125 -18.15 13.44 3.10
C CYS A 125 -19.19 14.39 3.71
N ASP A 126 -19.94 15.11 2.86
CA ASP A 126 -21.09 15.93 3.30
C ASP A 126 -22.36 15.08 3.46
N GLY A 127 -22.26 13.79 3.13
CA GLY A 127 -23.33 12.81 3.17
C GLY A 127 -24.18 12.77 1.90
N ILE A 128 -23.96 13.65 0.93
CA ILE A 128 -24.68 13.72 -0.34
C ILE A 128 -23.85 13.02 -1.41
N ARG A 129 -24.48 12.10 -2.15
CA ARG A 129 -23.82 11.47 -3.30
C ARG A 129 -23.85 12.44 -4.46
N ASP A 130 -22.78 13.21 -4.59
CA ASP A 130 -22.52 14.12 -5.69
C ASP A 130 -21.75 13.41 -6.82
N CYS A 131 -20.92 12.40 -6.52
CA CYS A 131 -20.31 11.57 -7.55
C CYS A 131 -21.27 10.47 -8.04
N PRO A 132 -21.26 10.11 -9.35
CA PRO A 132 -22.09 9.04 -9.90
C PRO A 132 -21.89 7.67 -9.23
N GLY A 133 -20.66 7.37 -8.80
CA GLY A 133 -20.33 6.14 -8.05
C GLY A 133 -20.47 6.29 -6.54
N GLY A 134 -20.86 7.46 -6.04
CA GLY A 134 -20.94 7.80 -4.61
C GLY A 134 -19.60 7.77 -3.88
N GLU A 135 -18.48 7.79 -4.61
CA GLU A 135 -17.12 7.69 -4.08
C GLU A 135 -16.75 8.84 -3.14
N ASP A 136 -17.36 10.00 -3.34
CA ASP A 136 -17.29 11.19 -2.47
C ASP A 136 -17.79 10.93 -1.05
N GLU A 137 -18.65 9.92 -0.90
CA GLU A 137 -19.23 9.50 0.37
C GLU A 137 -18.70 8.15 0.90
N THR A 138 -17.67 7.64 0.23
CA THR A 138 -16.91 6.47 0.67
C THR A 138 -15.66 6.91 1.44
N GLN A 139 -15.18 6.06 2.35
CA GLN A 139 -13.93 6.31 3.11
C GLN A 139 -13.92 7.57 3.98
N CYS A 140 -15.09 8.09 4.34
CA CYS A 140 -15.24 9.25 5.21
C CYS A 140 -15.07 8.93 6.71
N LEU A 141 -14.89 7.66 7.05
CA LEU A 141 -14.74 7.16 8.41
C LEU A 141 -13.47 6.33 8.49
N ARG A 142 -12.77 6.43 9.61
CA ARG A 142 -11.61 5.58 9.90
C ARG A 142 -11.44 5.38 11.40
N LEU A 143 -10.70 4.34 11.75
CA LEU A 143 -10.24 4.13 13.12
C LEU A 143 -8.80 4.60 13.24
N TYR A 144 -8.50 5.27 14.36
CA TYR A 144 -7.18 5.82 14.64
C TYR A 144 -6.55 5.19 15.88
N GLY A 145 -5.27 4.84 15.74
CA GLY A 145 -4.41 4.31 16.80
C GLY A 145 -4.83 2.93 17.31
N SER A 146 -4.10 2.44 18.31
CA SER A 146 -4.38 1.17 18.98
C SER A 146 -5.66 1.18 19.81
N SER A 147 -6.15 2.37 20.18
CA SER A 147 -7.42 2.58 20.89
C SER A 147 -8.65 2.60 19.97
N SER A 148 -8.48 2.45 18.65
CA SER A 148 -9.56 2.43 17.66
C SER A 148 -10.52 3.63 17.79
N VAL A 149 -9.97 4.83 17.98
CA VAL A 149 -10.78 6.06 18.07
C VAL A 149 -11.41 6.31 16.71
N LEU A 150 -12.74 6.43 16.67
CA LEU A 150 -13.49 6.71 15.46
C LEU A 150 -13.27 8.17 15.06
N GLN A 151 -12.81 8.37 13.83
CA GLN A 151 -12.71 9.67 13.20
C GLN A 151 -13.63 9.73 11.98
N SER A 152 -14.21 10.91 11.76
CA SER A 152 -14.89 11.25 10.52
C SER A 152 -14.19 12.45 9.88
N TYR A 153 -14.15 12.46 8.55
CA TYR A 153 -13.66 13.62 7.81
C TYR A 153 -14.71 14.72 7.85
N SER A 154 -14.29 15.94 8.19
CA SER A 154 -15.15 17.14 8.17
C SER A 154 -14.86 17.94 6.90
N SER A 155 -15.83 18.04 6.02
CA SER A 155 -15.72 18.81 4.76
C SER A 155 -15.54 20.31 5.04
N ASP A 156 -16.19 20.83 6.08
CA ASP A 156 -16.13 22.25 6.48
C ASP A 156 -14.73 22.70 6.89
N SER A 157 -14.05 21.88 7.68
CA SER A 157 -12.70 22.17 8.20
C SER A 157 -11.58 21.50 7.41
N GLN A 158 -11.92 20.59 6.49
CA GLN A 158 -11.00 19.78 5.70
C GLN A 158 -10.04 18.94 6.55
N THR A 159 -10.44 18.58 7.78
CA THR A 159 -9.64 17.78 8.70
C THR A 159 -10.39 16.59 9.26
N TRP A 160 -9.63 15.60 9.73
CA TRP A 160 -10.16 14.43 10.43
C TRP A 160 -10.40 14.77 11.89
N LYS A 161 -11.63 14.57 12.37
CA LYS A 161 -12.01 14.86 13.76
C LYS A 161 -12.52 13.62 14.48
N PRO A 162 -12.21 13.46 15.77
CA PRO A 162 -12.81 12.41 16.59
C PRO A 162 -14.32 12.58 16.65
N VAL A 163 -15.05 11.48 16.55
CA VAL A 163 -16.49 11.46 16.78
C VAL A 163 -16.75 11.47 18.28
N CYS A 164 -17.55 12.43 18.75
CA CYS A 164 -17.92 12.57 20.14
C CYS A 164 -18.90 11.47 20.55
N ALA A 165 -18.76 10.95 21.77
CA ALA A 165 -19.61 9.90 22.31
C ALA A 165 -20.92 10.40 22.94
N ASP A 166 -21.16 11.72 22.93
CA ASP A 166 -22.46 12.28 23.32
C ASP A 166 -23.56 11.68 22.42
N ASP A 167 -24.62 11.17 23.04
CA ASP A 167 -25.77 10.53 22.39
C ASP A 167 -25.45 9.30 21.52
N TRP A 168 -24.22 8.78 21.60
CA TRP A 168 -23.79 7.60 20.86
C TRP A 168 -24.38 6.31 21.46
N ASN A 169 -24.76 5.36 20.60
CA ASN A 169 -25.25 4.05 21.00
C ASN A 169 -24.79 2.94 20.03
N ASP A 170 -25.06 1.70 20.39
CA ASP A 170 -24.61 0.53 19.63
C ASP A 170 -25.25 0.40 18.23
N ASN A 171 -26.39 1.04 17.97
CA ASN A 171 -26.98 1.04 16.63
C ASN A 171 -26.12 1.87 15.66
N PHE A 172 -25.63 3.03 16.11
CA PHE A 172 -24.64 3.81 15.35
C PHE A 172 -23.34 3.02 15.17
N GLY A 173 -22.88 2.34 16.23
CA GLY A 173 -21.71 1.46 16.15
C GLY A 173 -21.85 0.39 15.05
N ARG A 174 -22.96 -0.33 15.03
CA ARG A 174 -23.25 -1.36 14.03
C ARG A 174 -23.37 -0.80 12.62
N ALA A 175 -24.09 0.32 12.45
CA ALA A 175 -24.23 0.98 11.16
C ALA A 175 -22.88 1.49 10.62
N THR A 176 -22.03 2.05 11.50
CA THR A 176 -20.68 2.51 11.17
C THR A 176 -19.81 1.34 10.70
N CYS A 177 -19.78 0.24 11.46
CA CYS A 177 -19.01 -0.95 11.09
C CYS A 177 -19.49 -1.55 9.76
N LYS A 178 -20.81 -1.57 9.52
CA LYS A 178 -21.38 -1.97 8.24
C LYS A 178 -20.91 -1.08 7.09
N LYS A 179 -20.85 0.24 7.30
CA LYS A 179 -20.32 1.18 6.31
C LYS A 179 -18.81 0.99 6.05
N MET A 180 -18.07 0.45 7.01
CA MET A 180 -16.67 0.04 6.85
C MET A 180 -16.49 -1.34 6.21
N GLY A 181 -17.56 -2.00 5.75
CA GLY A 181 -17.50 -3.30 5.07
C GLY A 181 -17.56 -4.51 5.99
N TYR A 182 -17.75 -4.33 7.30
CA TYR A 182 -17.97 -5.45 8.22
C TYR A 182 -19.43 -5.91 8.22
N SER A 183 -19.68 -7.16 8.56
CA SER A 183 -21.05 -7.64 8.75
C SER A 183 -21.69 -6.99 9.98
N SER A 184 -22.98 -6.66 9.92
CA SER A 184 -23.72 -6.16 11.09
C SER A 184 -23.60 -7.07 12.30
N GLY A 185 -23.45 -8.38 12.09
CA GLY A 185 -23.30 -9.37 13.16
C GLY A 185 -21.91 -9.41 13.81
N SER A 186 -20.88 -8.82 13.19
CA SER A 186 -19.52 -8.86 13.74
C SER A 186 -19.25 -7.77 14.79
N TYR A 187 -20.09 -6.73 14.84
CA TYR A 187 -19.96 -5.62 15.79
C TYR A 187 -19.84 -6.14 17.23
N VAL A 188 -18.78 -5.73 17.92
CA VAL A 188 -18.52 -6.14 19.30
C VAL A 188 -19.06 -5.12 20.28
N ARG A 189 -18.58 -3.87 20.21
CA ARG A 189 -18.96 -2.79 21.14
C ARG A 189 -18.46 -1.42 20.69
N SER A 190 -19.00 -0.41 21.35
CA SER A 190 -18.50 0.96 21.37
C SER A 190 -18.14 1.34 22.80
N SER A 191 -17.14 2.21 22.96
CA SER A 191 -16.70 2.68 24.28
C SER A 191 -16.19 4.11 24.20
N GLN A 192 -15.92 4.73 25.34
CA GLN A 192 -15.38 6.08 25.42
C GLN A 192 -13.87 6.05 25.63
N ARG A 193 -13.14 6.86 24.87
CA ARG A 193 -11.69 7.02 24.98
C ARG A 193 -11.29 8.47 24.87
N ASN A 194 -10.33 8.88 25.70
CA ASN A 194 -9.73 10.21 25.59
C ASN A 194 -8.93 10.27 24.27
N PRO A 195 -9.30 11.18 23.34
CA PRO A 195 -8.64 11.30 22.04
C PRO A 195 -7.27 12.00 22.13
N GLY A 196 -6.88 12.55 23.28
CA GLY A 196 -5.62 13.25 23.46
C GLY A 196 -5.50 14.45 22.52
N SER A 197 -4.35 14.58 21.85
CA SER A 197 -4.10 15.65 20.88
C SER A 197 -5.02 15.62 19.66
N LEU A 198 -5.71 14.51 19.37
CA LEU A 198 -6.62 14.42 18.23
C LEU A 198 -7.85 15.34 18.37
N ALA A 199 -8.18 15.78 19.58
CA ALA A 199 -9.28 16.70 19.83
C ALA A 199 -8.88 18.19 19.75
N SER A 200 -7.63 18.51 19.38
CA SER A 200 -7.16 19.91 19.32
C SER A 200 -7.99 20.78 18.37
N GLU A 201 -8.57 20.19 17.33
CA GLU A 201 -9.42 20.86 16.35
C GLU A 201 -10.92 20.66 16.62
N GLY A 202 -11.28 20.12 17.78
CA GLY A 202 -12.66 19.82 18.18
C GLY A 202 -13.12 18.41 17.78
N TYR A 203 -14.45 18.24 17.73
CA TYR A 203 -15.15 16.97 17.57
C TYR A 203 -16.22 17.06 16.48
N LEU A 204 -16.70 15.91 16.04
CA LEU A 204 -17.95 15.76 15.31
C LEU A 204 -18.99 15.11 16.22
N LYS A 205 -20.14 15.77 16.40
CA LYS A 205 -21.24 15.37 17.29
C LYS A 205 -22.45 14.93 16.51
N LEU A 206 -23.21 13.99 17.07
CA LEU A 206 -24.52 13.62 16.52
C LEU A 206 -25.50 14.79 16.68
N SER A 207 -26.17 15.16 15.59
CA SER A 207 -27.17 16.24 15.55
C SER A 207 -28.61 15.73 15.39
N SER A 208 -28.78 14.52 14.86
CA SER A 208 -30.06 13.83 14.71
C SER A 208 -29.86 12.32 14.59
N PHE A 209 -30.92 11.53 14.81
CA PHE A 209 -30.92 10.10 14.55
C PHE A 209 -31.89 9.79 13.40
N ASP A 210 -31.32 9.52 12.23
CA ASP A 210 -32.02 8.91 11.09
C ASP A 210 -31.28 7.63 10.68
N PRO A 211 -31.85 6.45 10.98
CA PRO A 211 -31.26 5.14 10.66
C PRO A 211 -31.03 4.89 9.17
N GLN A 212 -31.72 5.61 8.29
CA GLN A 212 -31.62 5.44 6.84
C GLN A 212 -30.60 6.39 6.21
N SER A 213 -30.17 7.42 6.93
CA SER A 213 -29.19 8.39 6.44
C SER A 213 -27.75 7.97 6.75
N LEU A 214 -26.81 8.47 5.94
CA LEU A 214 -25.39 8.29 6.19
C LEU A 214 -24.99 8.99 7.50
N LEU A 215 -24.14 8.34 8.30
CA LEU A 215 -23.66 8.91 9.57
C LEU A 215 -23.09 10.32 9.39
N GLN A 216 -22.39 10.56 8.28
CA GLN A 216 -21.79 11.85 7.93
C GLN A 216 -22.81 13.00 7.93
N ARG A 217 -24.04 12.77 7.43
CA ARG A 217 -25.12 13.80 7.46
C ARG A 217 -25.59 14.13 8.87
N GLN A 218 -25.42 13.19 9.78
CA GLN A 218 -25.88 13.29 11.15
C GLN A 218 -24.79 13.86 12.07
N LEU A 219 -23.63 14.24 11.52
CA LEU A 219 -22.50 14.77 12.27
C LEU A 219 -22.36 16.28 12.06
N THR A 220 -22.24 17.04 13.14
CA THR A 220 -21.97 18.48 13.12
C THR A 220 -20.70 18.81 13.90
N GLY A 221 -19.95 19.81 13.43
CA GLY A 221 -18.74 20.27 14.09
C GLY A 221 -19.04 20.88 15.46
N SER A 222 -18.25 20.51 16.46
CA SER A 222 -18.34 21.10 17.80
C SER A 222 -16.96 21.28 18.42
N PRO A 223 -16.67 22.40 19.09
CA PRO A 223 -15.39 22.58 19.78
C PRO A 223 -15.27 21.75 21.06
N TYR A 224 -16.37 21.19 21.58
CA TYR A 224 -16.40 20.45 22.84
C TYR A 224 -17.19 19.14 22.73
N CYS A 225 -16.83 18.16 23.56
CA CYS A 225 -17.54 16.92 23.79
C CYS A 225 -17.74 16.78 25.29
N SER A 226 -18.98 16.56 25.76
CA SER A 226 -19.25 16.42 27.19
C SER A 226 -18.74 15.08 27.70
N ALA A 227 -18.87 14.05 26.87
CA ALA A 227 -18.20 12.76 26.98
C ALA A 227 -16.77 12.81 26.38
N GLN A 228 -16.24 11.64 26.05
CA GLN A 228 -14.98 11.50 25.30
C GLN A 228 -15.25 11.10 23.84
N ALA A 229 -14.21 10.74 23.09
CA ALA A 229 -14.39 10.24 21.73
C ALA A 229 -14.90 8.80 21.73
N VAL A 230 -15.64 8.44 20.68
CA VAL A 230 -16.06 7.07 20.40
C VAL A 230 -14.83 6.23 20.05
N SER A 231 -14.68 5.11 20.73
CA SER A 231 -13.80 4.00 20.34
C SER A 231 -14.67 2.85 19.89
N LEU A 232 -14.38 2.34 18.69
CA LEU A 232 -15.24 1.37 18.01
C LEU A 232 -14.51 0.05 17.79
N GLN A 233 -15.17 -1.05 18.13
CA GLN A 233 -14.68 -2.41 17.89
C GLN A 233 -15.66 -3.15 16.99
N CYS A 234 -15.37 -3.16 15.69
CA CYS A 234 -16.23 -3.78 14.66
C CYS A 234 -16.13 -5.30 14.57
N ILE A 235 -15.07 -5.88 15.13
CA ILE A 235 -14.80 -7.31 15.17
C ILE A 235 -13.82 -7.63 16.31
N ASP A 236 -13.91 -8.83 16.87
CA ASP A 236 -12.87 -9.36 17.77
C ASP A 236 -11.73 -9.95 16.93
N CYS A 237 -10.59 -9.26 16.89
CA CYS A 237 -9.48 -9.57 15.99
C CYS A 237 -8.12 -9.46 16.68
N GLY A 238 -7.09 -10.03 16.04
CA GLY A 238 -5.71 -9.85 16.47
C GLY A 238 -5.38 -10.47 17.82
N VAL A 239 -6.20 -11.43 18.28
CA VAL A 239 -6.00 -12.19 19.52
C VAL A 239 -5.38 -13.53 19.19
N SER A 240 -4.25 -13.82 19.83
CA SER A 240 -3.59 -15.11 19.80
C SER A 240 -3.40 -15.63 21.22
N ILE A 241 -3.69 -16.92 21.42
CA ILE A 241 -3.57 -17.58 22.74
C ILE A 241 -2.23 -18.28 22.95
N ALA A 242 -1.46 -18.48 21.87
CA ALA A 242 -0.24 -19.29 21.89
C ALA A 242 0.91 -18.71 21.04
N ALA A 243 0.81 -17.45 20.60
CA ALA A 243 1.91 -16.81 19.87
C ALA A 243 3.18 -16.75 20.73
N PRO A 244 4.37 -16.93 20.14
CA PRO A 244 5.63 -16.95 20.88
C PRO A 244 5.92 -15.60 21.54
N TRP A 245 6.58 -15.66 22.70
CA TRP A 245 7.06 -14.48 23.43
C TRP A 245 8.55 -14.20 23.22
N SER A 246 9.30 -15.15 22.64
CA SER A 246 10.74 -15.08 22.43
C SER A 246 11.12 -15.28 20.97
N ARG A 247 12.28 -14.76 20.59
CA ARG A 247 12.84 -14.87 19.24
C ARG A 247 13.07 -16.32 18.84
N ILE A 248 12.63 -16.66 17.62
CA ILE A 248 12.88 -17.94 16.96
C ILE A 248 13.75 -17.67 15.73
N VAL A 249 14.88 -18.38 15.63
CA VAL A 249 15.84 -18.25 14.52
C VAL A 249 15.77 -19.51 13.66
N GLY A 250 15.68 -19.36 12.33
CA GLY A 250 15.64 -20.49 11.38
C GLY A 250 14.23 -21.02 11.07
N GLY A 251 13.20 -20.44 11.68
CA GLY A 251 11.82 -20.90 11.60
C GLY A 251 11.55 -22.16 12.44
N ASP A 252 10.35 -22.26 13.00
CA ASP A 252 9.93 -23.39 13.84
C ASP A 252 8.52 -23.84 13.49
N ILE A 253 8.12 -25.02 13.94
CA ILE A 253 6.75 -25.51 13.78
C ILE A 253 5.82 -24.66 14.65
N ALA A 254 4.75 -24.15 14.06
CA ALA A 254 3.75 -23.37 14.79
C ALA A 254 2.91 -24.28 15.69
N VAL A 255 2.53 -23.77 16.86
CA VAL A 255 1.61 -24.45 17.77
C VAL A 255 0.16 -24.02 17.52
N SER A 256 -0.78 -24.87 17.93
CA SER A 256 -2.20 -24.61 17.73
C SER A 256 -2.63 -23.32 18.43
N GLY A 257 -3.35 -22.46 17.71
CA GLY A 257 -3.81 -21.16 18.23
C GLY A 257 -2.74 -20.06 18.26
N ALA A 258 -1.53 -20.30 17.75
CA ALA A 258 -0.51 -19.25 17.62
C ALA A 258 -0.88 -18.22 16.54
N TRP A 259 -1.33 -18.70 15.37
CA TRP A 259 -1.69 -17.87 14.21
C TRP A 259 -3.11 -18.22 13.70
N PRO A 260 -4.16 -17.95 14.49
CA PRO A 260 -5.52 -18.41 14.19
C PRO A 260 -6.15 -17.76 12.94
N TRP A 261 -5.49 -16.74 12.38
CA TRP A 261 -5.86 -16.09 11.12
C TRP A 261 -5.21 -16.73 9.89
N GLN A 262 -4.21 -17.59 10.07
CA GLN A 262 -3.57 -18.27 8.95
C GLN A 262 -4.57 -19.23 8.29
N VAL A 263 -4.66 -19.15 6.96
CA VAL A 263 -5.36 -20.17 6.16
C VAL A 263 -4.45 -20.76 5.10
N SER A 264 -4.78 -21.98 4.69
CA SER A 264 -4.24 -22.64 3.50
C SER A 264 -5.26 -22.51 2.37
N LEU A 265 -4.82 -21.99 1.23
CA LEU A 265 -5.63 -21.85 0.02
C LEU A 265 -5.27 -22.99 -0.92
N HIS A 266 -6.22 -23.91 -1.10
CA HIS A 266 -6.06 -25.03 -2.01
C HIS A 266 -6.70 -24.69 -3.36
N ALA A 267 -5.92 -24.86 -4.42
CA ALA A 267 -6.41 -24.82 -5.78
C ALA A 267 -6.48 -26.24 -6.33
N ARG A 268 -7.65 -26.68 -6.81
CA ARG A 268 -7.87 -28.03 -7.37
C ARG A 268 -7.39 -29.15 -6.44
N GLY A 269 -7.62 -28.97 -5.13
CA GLY A 269 -7.30 -29.94 -4.08
C GLY A 269 -5.87 -29.85 -3.52
N GLN A 270 -4.98 -29.03 -4.09
CA GLN A 270 -3.61 -28.90 -3.60
C GLN A 270 -3.34 -27.53 -3.00
N HIS A 271 -2.58 -27.49 -1.90
CA HIS A 271 -2.07 -26.24 -1.33
C HIS A 271 -1.27 -25.46 -2.37
N LEU A 272 -1.65 -24.20 -2.60
CA LEU A 272 -0.96 -23.30 -3.53
C LEU A 272 -0.44 -22.04 -2.84
N CYS A 273 -1.27 -21.45 -1.98
CA CYS A 273 -0.97 -20.20 -1.29
C CYS A 273 -1.46 -20.21 0.16
N GLY A 274 -0.96 -19.26 0.95
CA GLY A 274 -1.53 -18.86 2.22
C GLY A 274 -2.56 -17.73 2.07
N GLY A 275 -3.17 -17.37 3.20
CA GLY A 275 -4.06 -16.24 3.32
C GLY A 275 -4.25 -15.84 4.78
N SER A 276 -4.94 -14.73 4.98
CA SER A 276 -5.25 -14.17 6.29
C SER A 276 -6.76 -13.96 6.46
N ILE A 277 -7.34 -14.51 7.52
CA ILE A 277 -8.72 -14.19 7.91
C ILE A 277 -8.74 -12.74 8.38
N ILE A 278 -9.50 -11.87 7.71
CA ILE A 278 -9.70 -10.46 8.13
C ILE A 278 -11.11 -10.22 8.66
N SER A 279 -12.05 -11.12 8.34
CA SER A 279 -13.38 -11.21 8.96
C SER A 279 -13.96 -12.63 8.73
N PRO A 280 -15.15 -12.99 9.28
CA PRO A 280 -15.72 -14.32 9.09
C PRO A 280 -15.93 -14.73 7.63
N GLU A 281 -16.16 -13.79 6.74
CA GLU A 281 -16.45 -14.07 5.33
C GLU A 281 -15.29 -13.69 4.40
N TRP A 282 -14.24 -13.05 4.92
CA TRP A 282 -13.21 -12.42 4.10
C TRP A 282 -11.82 -12.93 4.42
N ILE A 283 -11.14 -13.40 3.38
CA ILE A 283 -9.73 -13.77 3.38
C ILE A 283 -8.95 -12.78 2.52
N LEU A 284 -7.83 -12.28 3.04
CA LEU A 284 -6.85 -11.48 2.31
C LEU A 284 -5.71 -12.40 1.84
N THR A 285 -5.32 -12.27 0.58
CA THR A 285 -4.22 -13.04 -0.04
C THR A 285 -3.55 -12.18 -1.13
N ALA A 286 -2.60 -12.74 -1.86
CA ALA A 286 -1.90 -12.07 -2.95
C ALA A 286 -2.66 -12.21 -4.28
N ALA A 287 -2.57 -11.21 -5.15
CA ALA A 287 -3.19 -11.24 -6.48
C ALA A 287 -2.60 -12.35 -7.37
N HIS A 288 -1.29 -12.54 -7.33
CA HIS A 288 -0.60 -13.54 -8.15
C HIS A 288 -1.07 -14.98 -7.87
N CYS A 289 -1.60 -15.25 -6.68
CA CYS A 289 -2.18 -16.54 -6.33
C CYS A 289 -3.42 -16.85 -7.16
N VAL A 290 -4.25 -15.84 -7.43
CA VAL A 290 -5.61 -16.01 -7.99
C VAL A 290 -5.74 -15.56 -9.43
N GLU A 291 -4.77 -14.83 -9.95
CA GLU A 291 -4.89 -14.19 -11.26
C GLU A 291 -4.99 -15.20 -12.41
N THR A 292 -4.27 -16.32 -12.34
CA THR A 292 -4.35 -17.40 -13.34
C THR A 292 -5.48 -18.40 -13.04
N LEU A 293 -5.99 -18.39 -11.81
CA LEU A 293 -7.03 -19.29 -11.30
C LEU A 293 -8.15 -18.45 -10.69
N SER A 294 -8.87 -17.70 -11.51
CA SER A 294 -9.86 -16.73 -11.03
C SER A 294 -11.22 -17.34 -10.68
N GLY A 295 -11.45 -18.62 -10.99
CA GLY A 295 -12.73 -19.30 -10.75
C GLY A 295 -12.92 -19.69 -9.28
N PRO A 296 -13.91 -19.16 -8.55
CA PRO A 296 -14.12 -19.47 -7.13
C PRO A 296 -14.30 -20.96 -6.82
N SER A 297 -14.94 -21.71 -7.73
CA SER A 297 -15.15 -23.16 -7.59
C SER A 297 -13.87 -24.00 -7.64
N GLN A 298 -12.75 -23.41 -8.07
CA GLN A 298 -11.44 -24.07 -8.10
C GLN A 298 -10.73 -23.99 -6.74
N TRP A 299 -11.24 -23.18 -5.82
CA TRP A 299 -10.61 -22.86 -4.56
C TRP A 299 -11.33 -23.45 -3.36
N THR A 300 -10.55 -23.84 -2.38
CA THR A 300 -11.03 -24.28 -1.07
C THR A 300 -10.13 -23.70 0.01
N VAL A 301 -10.75 -23.12 1.04
CA VAL A 301 -10.05 -22.46 2.16
C VAL A 301 -10.07 -23.36 3.39
N TYR A 302 -8.89 -23.69 3.90
CA TYR A 302 -8.72 -24.44 5.14
C TYR A 302 -8.23 -23.52 6.26
N ALA A 303 -8.99 -23.44 7.35
CA ALA A 303 -8.71 -22.60 8.51
C ALA A 303 -8.62 -23.47 9.77
N GLY A 304 -7.72 -23.12 10.69
CA GLY A 304 -7.58 -23.80 11.99
C GLY A 304 -6.83 -25.13 11.98
N TYR A 305 -6.14 -25.46 10.89
CA TYR A 305 -5.31 -26.65 10.75
C TYR A 305 -3.82 -26.31 10.82
N LEU A 306 -3.00 -27.26 11.26
CA LEU A 306 -1.54 -27.10 11.28
C LEU A 306 -0.84 -27.97 10.23
N ALA A 307 -1.39 -29.14 9.88
CA ALA A 307 -0.76 -30.04 8.92
C ALA A 307 -1.58 -30.13 7.63
N LEU A 308 -0.91 -30.09 6.47
CA LEU A 308 -1.57 -30.26 5.17
C LEU A 308 -2.28 -31.61 5.06
N THR A 309 -1.71 -32.66 5.65
CA THR A 309 -2.32 -34.00 5.69
C THR A 309 -3.62 -34.06 6.48
N GLN A 310 -3.86 -33.13 7.42
CA GLN A 310 -5.16 -33.03 8.09
C GLN A 310 -6.22 -32.46 7.14
N MET A 311 -5.83 -31.60 6.21
CA MET A 311 -6.72 -30.92 5.26
C MET A 311 -7.20 -31.87 4.17
N ASP A 312 -6.40 -32.86 3.79
CA ASP A 312 -6.74 -33.89 2.78
C ASP A 312 -8.03 -34.66 3.13
N PHE A 313 -8.34 -34.79 4.42
CA PHE A 313 -9.53 -35.49 4.93
C PHE A 313 -10.58 -34.54 5.52
N ALA A 314 -10.31 -33.23 5.54
CA ALA A 314 -11.20 -32.24 6.12
C ALA A 314 -12.17 -31.66 5.09
N THR A 315 -13.33 -31.23 5.56
CA THR A 315 -14.23 -30.37 4.79
C THR A 315 -13.71 -28.93 4.84
N GLY A 316 -13.20 -28.44 3.70
CA GLY A 316 -12.80 -27.05 3.57
C GLY A 316 -13.97 -26.10 3.31
N ASN A 317 -13.67 -24.80 3.30
CA ASN A 317 -14.66 -23.74 3.09
C ASN A 317 -14.67 -23.31 1.61
N SER A 318 -15.86 -23.20 1.03
CA SER A 318 -16.01 -22.80 -0.37
C SER A 318 -15.88 -21.29 -0.56
N VAL A 319 -15.31 -20.90 -1.69
CA VAL A 319 -15.16 -19.50 -2.10
C VAL A 319 -16.34 -19.11 -2.99
N GLY A 320 -16.99 -18.00 -2.68
CA GLY A 320 -18.09 -17.44 -3.46
C GLY A 320 -17.60 -16.42 -4.48
N HIS A 321 -16.65 -15.57 -4.10
CA HIS A 321 -16.09 -14.52 -4.96
C HIS A 321 -14.60 -14.33 -4.74
N ILE A 322 -13.89 -13.96 -5.81
CA ILE A 322 -12.47 -13.61 -5.82
C ILE A 322 -12.33 -12.23 -6.44
N ILE A 323 -11.60 -11.34 -5.76
CA ILE A 323 -11.40 -9.96 -6.17
C ILE A 323 -9.90 -9.67 -6.16
N SER A 324 -9.29 -9.64 -7.34
CA SER A 324 -7.90 -9.21 -7.50
C SER A 324 -7.85 -7.69 -7.64
N HIS A 325 -6.80 -7.05 -7.10
CA HIS A 325 -6.60 -5.61 -7.30
C HIS A 325 -6.52 -5.27 -8.79
N GLU A 326 -7.26 -4.25 -9.22
CA GLU A 326 -7.49 -3.93 -10.64
C GLU A 326 -6.22 -3.42 -11.35
N LYS A 327 -5.24 -2.97 -10.56
CA LYS A 327 -3.93 -2.48 -11.03
C LYS A 327 -2.78 -3.45 -10.74
N TYR A 328 -3.08 -4.71 -10.44
CA TYR A 328 -2.03 -5.70 -10.26
C TYR A 328 -1.21 -5.84 -11.54
N ASP A 329 0.12 -5.75 -11.42
CA ASP A 329 1.06 -5.92 -12.53
C ASP A 329 1.92 -7.16 -12.32
N LYS A 330 1.72 -8.17 -13.16
CA LYS A 330 2.46 -9.44 -13.11
C LYS A 330 3.97 -9.29 -13.28
N GLN A 331 4.42 -8.27 -13.99
CA GLN A 331 5.84 -8.10 -14.32
C GLN A 331 6.63 -7.51 -13.15
N THR A 332 6.01 -6.56 -12.45
CA THR A 332 6.64 -5.83 -11.33
C THR A 332 6.20 -6.37 -9.97
N SER A 333 5.16 -7.20 -9.95
CA SER A 333 4.43 -7.60 -8.74
C SER A 333 3.84 -6.41 -7.97
N ASP A 334 3.66 -5.26 -8.62
CA ASP A 334 3.05 -4.09 -7.99
C ASP A 334 1.54 -4.30 -7.82
N ASN A 335 1.00 -3.83 -6.70
CA ASN A 335 -0.40 -4.02 -6.32
C ASN A 335 -0.82 -5.49 -6.17
N ASP A 336 0.08 -6.33 -5.68
CA ASP A 336 -0.14 -7.77 -5.48
C ASP A 336 -1.00 -8.08 -4.25
N ILE A 337 -2.30 -7.75 -4.32
CA ILE A 337 -3.26 -8.02 -3.24
C ILE A 337 -4.60 -8.48 -3.82
N ALA A 338 -5.25 -9.40 -3.12
CA ALA A 338 -6.57 -9.91 -3.46
C ALA A 338 -7.41 -10.23 -2.22
N LEU A 339 -8.72 -10.27 -2.42
CA LEU A 339 -9.69 -10.73 -1.44
C LEU A 339 -10.44 -11.97 -1.97
N MET A 340 -10.68 -12.93 -1.08
CA MET A 340 -11.64 -14.01 -1.31
C MET A 340 -12.80 -13.85 -0.34
N LYS A 341 -14.02 -13.80 -0.88
CA LYS A 341 -15.26 -13.87 -0.10
C LYS A 341 -15.71 -15.32 -0.03
N LEU A 342 -15.84 -15.86 1.17
CA LEU A 342 -16.35 -17.21 1.40
C LEU A 342 -17.85 -17.27 1.13
N SER A 343 -18.34 -18.42 0.66
CA SER A 343 -19.77 -18.65 0.44
C SER A 343 -20.55 -18.75 1.75
N THR A 344 -19.87 -19.09 2.84
CA THR A 344 -20.44 -19.21 4.18
C THR A 344 -19.42 -18.67 5.19
N PRO A 345 -19.86 -17.88 6.19
CA PRO A 345 -18.98 -17.36 7.23
C PRO A 345 -18.27 -18.49 8.01
N LEU A 346 -16.99 -18.27 8.33
CA LEU A 346 -16.25 -19.12 9.24
C LEU A 346 -16.85 -19.10 10.65
N THR A 347 -16.87 -20.27 11.29
CA THR A 347 -17.19 -20.37 12.72
C THR A 347 -15.94 -20.05 13.54
N MET A 348 -15.98 -18.94 14.27
CA MET A 348 -14.84 -18.48 15.08
C MET A 348 -14.58 -19.39 16.27
N SER A 349 -13.32 -19.63 16.57
CA SER A 349 -12.85 -20.49 17.66
C SER A 349 -11.54 -19.97 18.24
N ASN A 350 -10.84 -20.75 19.06
CA ASN A 350 -9.49 -20.39 19.51
C ASN A 350 -8.40 -20.62 18.43
N THR A 351 -8.71 -21.36 17.37
CA THR A 351 -7.80 -21.67 16.26
C THR A 351 -8.22 -21.02 14.94
N VAL A 352 -9.42 -20.42 14.89
CA VAL A 352 -9.96 -19.71 13.73
C VAL A 352 -10.42 -18.33 14.22
N ARG A 353 -9.63 -17.29 13.93
CA ARG A 353 -9.91 -15.90 14.32
C ARG A 353 -9.34 -14.93 13.30
N PRO A 354 -9.94 -13.76 13.11
CA PRO A 354 -9.38 -12.74 12.23
C PRO A 354 -8.16 -12.05 12.85
N VAL A 355 -7.22 -11.63 12.01
CA VAL A 355 -6.21 -10.63 12.36
C VAL A 355 -6.78 -9.22 12.18
N CYS A 356 -6.33 -8.25 12.97
CA CYS A 356 -6.78 -6.88 12.79
C CYS A 356 -6.13 -6.24 11.57
N LEU A 357 -6.94 -5.53 10.76
CA LEU A 357 -6.42 -4.60 9.77
C LEU A 357 -5.86 -3.36 10.49
N PRO A 358 -4.69 -2.82 10.09
CA PRO A 358 -4.08 -1.66 10.73
C PRO A 358 -5.00 -0.44 10.78
N ASN A 359 -5.16 0.13 11.97
CA ASN A 359 -5.75 1.47 12.10
C ASN A 359 -4.73 2.54 11.70
N VAL A 360 -5.21 3.69 11.23
CA VAL A 360 -4.33 4.83 10.92
C VAL A 360 -3.63 5.29 12.19
N GLY A 361 -2.32 5.50 12.14
CA GLY A 361 -1.54 5.97 13.30
C GLY A 361 -1.16 4.89 14.33
N VAL A 362 -1.46 3.61 14.08
CA VAL A 362 -0.81 2.51 14.82
C VAL A 362 0.68 2.52 14.49
N ASN A 363 1.53 2.36 15.51
CA ASN A 363 2.97 2.39 15.33
C ASN A 363 3.49 1.09 14.67
N LEU A 364 3.41 1.03 13.35
CA LEU A 364 3.96 -0.04 12.52
C LEU A 364 5.23 0.41 11.79
N THR A 365 6.04 1.23 12.46
CA THR A 365 7.25 1.80 11.86
C THR A 365 8.27 0.71 11.49
N PRO A 366 9.09 0.96 10.46
CA PRO A 366 10.18 0.06 10.08
C PRO A 366 11.15 -0.21 11.23
N GLN A 367 11.95 -1.27 11.08
CA GLN A 367 12.92 -1.80 12.06
C GLN A 367 12.28 -2.50 13.27
N ARG A 368 10.97 -2.71 13.27
CA ARG A 368 10.27 -3.56 14.25
C ARG A 368 10.28 -5.03 13.84
N GLU A 369 10.09 -5.87 14.85
CA GLU A 369 9.87 -7.29 14.70
C GLU A 369 8.46 -7.56 14.15
N ALA A 370 8.39 -8.45 13.17
CA ALA A 370 7.16 -9.01 12.63
C ALA A 370 7.27 -10.54 12.62
N TRP A 371 6.14 -11.20 12.43
CA TRP A 371 6.04 -12.63 12.33
C TRP A 371 5.40 -13.02 11.01
N ILE A 372 5.95 -14.05 10.41
CA ILE A 372 5.41 -14.71 9.21
C ILE A 372 5.06 -16.15 9.56
N SER A 373 4.03 -16.66 8.91
CA SER A 373 3.64 -18.06 9.00
C SER A 373 3.18 -18.61 7.66
N GLY A 374 3.38 -19.92 7.46
CA GLY A 374 2.95 -20.59 6.22
C GLY A 374 3.48 -22.02 6.07
N TRP A 375 3.07 -22.66 4.98
CA TRP A 375 3.45 -24.03 4.59
C TRP A 375 4.43 -24.04 3.42
N GLY A 376 5.03 -22.89 3.10
CA GLY A 376 5.98 -22.76 2.01
C GLY A 376 7.23 -23.61 2.19
N SER A 377 8.01 -23.60 1.13
CA SER A 377 9.20 -24.42 0.97
C SER A 377 10.29 -23.98 1.94
N ILE A 378 10.92 -24.92 2.64
CA ILE A 378 11.96 -24.60 3.63
C ILE A 378 13.27 -24.14 2.95
N ARG A 379 13.39 -24.38 1.65
CA ARG A 379 14.52 -23.98 0.79
C ARG A 379 13.98 -23.60 -0.58
N SER A 380 14.67 -22.70 -1.26
CA SER A 380 14.31 -22.28 -2.62
C SER A 380 14.24 -23.49 -3.56
N GLY A 381 13.13 -23.62 -4.28
CA GLY A 381 12.86 -24.76 -5.17
C GLY A 381 12.61 -26.10 -4.46
N GLY A 382 12.43 -26.08 -3.13
CA GLY A 382 12.06 -27.25 -2.34
C GLY A 382 10.57 -27.58 -2.41
N SER A 383 10.16 -28.60 -1.65
CA SER A 383 8.75 -28.93 -1.43
C SER A 383 8.20 -28.14 -0.24
N SER A 384 6.90 -27.86 -0.28
CA SER A 384 6.13 -27.29 0.83
C SER A 384 6.32 -28.08 2.13
N SER A 385 6.29 -27.36 3.26
CA SER A 385 6.31 -27.97 4.58
C SER A 385 4.96 -28.64 4.86
N GLY A 386 4.97 -29.91 5.29
CA GLY A 386 3.75 -30.59 5.69
C GLY A 386 3.08 -30.00 6.94
N ASN A 387 3.83 -29.25 7.76
CA ASN A 387 3.34 -28.57 8.96
C ASN A 387 3.52 -27.06 8.83
N LEU A 388 2.62 -26.30 9.47
CA LEU A 388 2.66 -24.84 9.54
C LEU A 388 3.95 -24.43 10.24
N ARG A 389 4.70 -23.54 9.61
CA ARG A 389 5.90 -22.94 10.17
C ARG A 389 5.66 -21.49 10.52
N GLN A 390 6.49 -20.98 11.42
CA GLN A 390 6.50 -19.60 11.85
C GLN A 390 7.94 -19.10 11.95
N ALA A 391 8.15 -17.82 11.67
CA ALA A 391 9.45 -17.19 11.87
C ALA A 391 9.30 -15.72 12.27
N GLN A 392 10.24 -15.25 13.07
CA GLN A 392 10.35 -13.83 13.39
C GLN A 392 11.31 -13.16 12.40
N ILE A 393 10.91 -12.01 11.89
CA ILE A 393 11.67 -11.22 10.90
C ILE A 393 11.67 -9.74 11.28
N THR A 394 12.56 -8.97 10.66
CA THR A 394 12.63 -7.51 10.85
C THR A 394 12.05 -6.80 9.64
N MET A 395 11.12 -5.88 9.85
CA MET A 395 10.61 -5.00 8.79
C MET A 395 11.64 -3.92 8.48
N TYR A 396 11.80 -3.55 7.21
CA TYR A 396 12.75 -2.52 6.79
C TYR A 396 12.06 -1.34 6.11
N SER A 397 12.72 -0.19 6.15
CA SER A 397 12.22 1.00 5.45
C SER A 397 12.43 0.84 3.95
N ARG A 398 11.64 1.54 3.14
CA ARG A 398 11.78 1.47 1.68
C ARG A 398 13.19 1.89 1.24
N GLU A 399 13.79 2.87 1.90
CA GLU A 399 15.16 3.33 1.63
C GLU A 399 16.17 2.22 1.86
N THR A 400 16.01 1.44 2.93
CA THR A 400 16.86 0.28 3.22
C THR A 400 16.65 -0.83 2.18
N CYS A 401 15.39 -1.14 1.85
CA CYS A 401 15.05 -2.13 0.84
C CYS A 401 15.61 -1.77 -0.55
N ASN A 402 15.61 -0.48 -0.89
CA ASN A 402 16.05 0.02 -2.19
C ASN A 402 17.53 0.41 -2.25
N ALA A 403 18.31 0.13 -1.20
CA ALA A 403 19.76 0.22 -1.29
C ALA A 403 20.29 -0.64 -2.46
N SER A 404 21.39 -0.21 -3.08
CA SER A 404 21.94 -0.83 -4.29
C SER A 404 22.25 -2.32 -4.16
N LEU A 405 22.68 -2.75 -2.97
CA LEU A 405 22.99 -4.15 -2.66
C LEU A 405 21.76 -4.99 -2.31
N VAL A 406 20.60 -4.38 -2.10
CA VAL A 406 19.36 -5.03 -1.67
C VAL A 406 18.44 -5.23 -2.88
N TYR A 407 17.54 -4.29 -3.17
CA TYR A 407 16.66 -4.34 -4.35
C TYR A 407 16.86 -3.21 -5.35
N ASN A 408 17.77 -2.27 -5.10
CA ASN A 408 18.17 -1.26 -6.08
C ASN A 408 16.99 -0.51 -6.75
N GLY A 409 16.02 -0.06 -5.95
CA GLY A 409 14.88 0.73 -6.42
C GLY A 409 13.63 -0.06 -6.83
N LEU A 410 13.63 -1.39 -6.76
CA LEU A 410 12.48 -2.21 -7.18
C LEU A 410 11.29 -2.19 -6.20
N VAL A 411 11.49 -1.84 -4.92
CA VAL A 411 10.42 -1.85 -3.91
C VAL A 411 9.60 -0.55 -3.98
N THR A 412 8.33 -0.67 -4.34
CA THR A 412 7.42 0.47 -4.62
C THR A 412 6.67 0.98 -3.38
N ALA A 413 5.79 1.97 -3.60
CA ALA A 413 4.81 2.51 -2.65
C ALA A 413 3.94 1.43 -1.98
N SER A 414 3.55 0.45 -2.79
CA SER A 414 2.59 -0.59 -2.46
C SER A 414 3.23 -1.79 -1.76
N MET A 415 4.55 -1.76 -1.56
CA MET A 415 5.35 -2.86 -1.02
C MET A 415 6.05 -2.49 0.30
N ILE A 416 6.33 -3.51 1.10
CA ILE A 416 7.20 -3.47 2.28
C ILE A 416 8.13 -4.69 2.23
N CYS A 417 9.42 -4.52 2.58
CA CYS A 417 10.33 -5.66 2.69
C CYS A 417 10.65 -5.99 4.15
N ALA A 418 10.78 -7.27 4.45
CA ALA A 418 11.06 -7.76 5.78
C ALA A 418 11.83 -9.08 5.72
N GLY A 419 12.69 -9.34 6.70
CA GLY A 419 13.51 -10.54 6.72
C GLY A 419 14.73 -10.38 7.61
N THR A 420 15.77 -11.17 7.32
CA THR A 420 17.10 -11.01 7.91
C THR A 420 18.09 -10.62 6.81
N LEU A 421 18.68 -9.42 6.85
CA LEU A 421 19.65 -9.01 5.82
C LEU A 421 20.89 -9.91 5.74
N ALA A 422 21.25 -10.59 6.84
CA ALA A 422 22.31 -11.60 6.82
C ALA A 422 21.94 -12.88 6.02
N GLY A 423 20.65 -13.06 5.69
CA GLY A 423 20.08 -14.29 5.15
C GLY A 423 19.63 -15.27 6.24
N GLY A 424 19.22 -16.47 5.82
CA GLY A 424 18.89 -17.60 6.70
C GLY A 424 17.40 -17.75 7.07
N VAL A 425 16.66 -16.65 7.25
CA VAL A 425 15.22 -16.67 7.58
C VAL A 425 14.43 -15.77 6.64
N ASP A 426 13.42 -16.35 5.99
CA ASP A 426 12.60 -15.67 4.97
C ASP A 426 11.30 -16.45 4.70
N SER A 427 10.32 -15.80 4.06
CA SER A 427 9.22 -16.49 3.38
C SER A 427 9.72 -17.17 2.10
N CYS A 428 9.04 -18.20 1.60
CA CYS A 428 9.44 -18.88 0.37
C CYS A 428 8.24 -19.37 -0.46
N GLN A 429 8.49 -20.14 -1.52
CA GLN A 429 7.43 -20.63 -2.41
C GLN A 429 6.37 -21.44 -1.66
N GLY A 430 5.11 -21.04 -1.75
CA GLY A 430 3.98 -21.60 -1.01
C GLY A 430 3.54 -20.77 0.21
N ASP A 431 4.35 -19.80 0.65
CA ASP A 431 3.93 -18.83 1.69
C ASP A 431 3.18 -17.63 1.10
N SER A 432 3.15 -17.50 -0.22
CA SER A 432 2.46 -16.44 -0.98
C SER A 432 1.05 -16.17 -0.48
N GLY A 433 0.69 -14.89 -0.31
CA GLY A 433 -0.57 -14.44 0.27
C GLY A 433 -0.69 -14.65 1.79
N GLY A 434 0.24 -15.37 2.41
CA GLY A 434 0.28 -15.59 3.85
C GLY A 434 0.56 -14.30 4.64
N PRO A 435 0.17 -14.27 5.92
CA PRO A 435 0.27 -13.10 6.79
C PRO A 435 1.73 -12.75 7.14
N MET A 436 2.03 -11.46 7.10
CA MET A 436 3.07 -10.83 7.91
C MET A 436 2.39 -9.94 8.96
N VAL A 437 2.56 -10.28 10.24
CA VAL A 437 1.88 -9.61 11.37
C VAL A 437 2.86 -8.97 12.34
N ALA A 438 2.48 -7.83 12.90
CA ALA A 438 3.23 -7.16 13.96
C ALA A 438 2.33 -6.92 15.17
N LYS A 439 2.93 -6.94 16.36
CA LYS A 439 2.22 -6.75 17.63
C LYS A 439 2.38 -5.31 18.12
N GLU A 440 1.26 -4.67 18.44
CA GLU A 440 1.23 -3.40 19.15
C GLU A 440 0.31 -3.55 20.38
N GLY A 441 0.88 -3.39 21.58
CA GLY A 441 0.22 -3.75 22.82
C GLY A 441 -0.12 -5.24 22.86
N SER A 442 -1.39 -5.58 23.06
CA SER A 442 -1.89 -6.96 23.06
C SER A 442 -2.47 -7.42 21.72
N VAL A 443 -2.48 -6.57 20.70
CA VAL A 443 -3.19 -6.80 19.43
C VAL A 443 -2.20 -7.07 18.30
N TRP A 444 -2.50 -8.08 17.50
CA TRP A 444 -1.79 -8.40 16.26
C TRP A 444 -2.44 -7.72 15.06
N TRP A 445 -1.62 -7.06 14.27
CA TRP A 445 -2.01 -6.29 13.09
C TRP A 445 -1.40 -6.91 11.84
N LEU A 446 -2.19 -7.03 10.77
CA LEU A 446 -1.73 -7.50 9.47
C LEU A 446 -1.00 -6.37 8.74
N VAL A 447 0.33 -6.46 8.69
CA VAL A 447 1.17 -5.40 8.12
C VAL A 447 1.46 -5.67 6.64
N GLY A 448 1.53 -6.94 6.25
CA GLY A 448 1.65 -7.30 4.86
C GLY A 448 1.19 -8.71 4.53
N ASP A 449 1.17 -8.99 3.24
CA ASP A 449 0.88 -10.29 2.65
C ASP A 449 2.06 -10.74 1.78
N THR A 450 2.51 -11.99 1.91
CA THR A 450 3.70 -12.49 1.22
C THR A 450 3.54 -12.39 -0.30
N SER A 451 4.44 -11.69 -0.98
CA SER A 451 4.31 -11.42 -2.42
C SER A 451 5.45 -12.05 -3.22
N TRP A 452 6.68 -11.55 -3.10
CA TRP A 452 7.82 -12.01 -3.91
C TRP A 452 9.16 -11.90 -3.19
N GLY A 453 10.21 -12.44 -3.80
CA GLY A 453 11.59 -12.34 -3.33
C GLY A 453 12.58 -12.89 -4.36
N ILE A 454 13.85 -12.52 -4.25
CA ILE A 454 14.93 -13.10 -5.07
C ILE A 454 15.53 -14.28 -4.30
N GLY A 455 15.19 -15.50 -4.74
CA GLY A 455 15.51 -16.70 -3.98
C GLY A 455 14.71 -16.76 -2.67
N CYS A 456 15.20 -17.53 -1.71
CA CYS A 456 14.67 -17.53 -0.35
C CYS A 456 15.85 -17.46 0.62
N ALA A 457 15.76 -16.58 1.62
CA ALA A 457 16.73 -16.47 2.71
C ALA A 457 18.16 -16.13 2.25
N LEU A 458 18.30 -15.44 1.12
CA LEU A 458 19.60 -14.98 0.61
C LEU A 458 20.05 -13.69 1.33
N ARG A 459 21.36 -13.53 1.46
CA ARG A 459 21.96 -12.31 2.01
C ARG A 459 21.54 -11.09 1.20
N ASN A 460 21.13 -10.02 1.89
CA ASN A 460 20.63 -8.78 1.32
C ASN A 460 19.45 -8.97 0.34
N LYS A 461 18.64 -10.02 0.50
CA LYS A 461 17.43 -10.26 -0.28
C LYS A 461 16.29 -10.67 0.66
N PRO A 462 15.82 -9.76 1.53
CA PRO A 462 14.68 -10.04 2.41
C PRO A 462 13.40 -10.20 1.57
N GLY A 463 12.42 -11.00 2.01
CA GLY A 463 11.13 -11.10 1.36
C GLY A 463 10.44 -9.75 1.17
N VAL A 464 9.63 -9.65 0.11
CA VAL A 464 8.80 -8.50 -0.21
C VAL A 464 7.33 -8.88 -0.07
N TYR A 465 6.58 -8.00 0.58
CA TYR A 465 5.20 -8.19 0.97
C TYR A 465 4.36 -7.03 0.42
N GLY A 466 3.09 -7.29 0.10
CA GLY A 466 2.13 -6.22 -0.13
C GLY A 466 1.97 -5.39 1.15
N ASN A 467 2.00 -4.06 1.02
CA ASN A 467 1.84 -3.15 2.16
C ASN A 467 0.36 -2.98 2.47
N VAL A 468 -0.17 -3.77 3.41
CA VAL A 468 -1.60 -3.76 3.74
C VAL A 468 -2.08 -2.38 4.20
N THR A 469 -1.22 -1.58 4.85
CA THR A 469 -1.56 -0.19 5.22
C THR A 469 -1.82 0.69 4.00
N HIS A 470 -1.10 0.47 2.90
CA HIS A 470 -1.34 1.15 1.61
C HIS A 470 -2.69 0.73 1.00
N PHE A 471 -3.08 -0.53 1.15
CA PHE A 471 -4.28 -1.08 0.52
C PHE A 471 -5.55 -0.98 1.37
N LEU A 472 -5.51 -0.51 2.62
CA LEU A 472 -6.71 -0.34 3.47
C LEU A 472 -7.88 0.34 2.76
N PRO A 473 -7.70 1.45 2.02
CA PRO A 473 -8.79 2.08 1.29
C PRO A 473 -9.47 1.11 0.32
N TRP A 474 -8.67 0.38 -0.47
CA TRP A 474 -9.16 -0.60 -1.43
C TRP A 474 -9.84 -1.79 -0.72
N ILE A 475 -9.25 -2.34 0.34
CA ILE A 475 -9.81 -3.46 1.11
C ILE A 475 -11.22 -3.12 1.62
N TYR A 476 -11.36 -1.99 2.30
CA TYR A 476 -12.65 -1.56 2.85
C TYR A 476 -13.68 -1.28 1.75
N GLU A 477 -13.26 -0.70 0.64
CA GLU A 477 -14.15 -0.47 -0.51
C GLU A 477 -14.69 -1.78 -1.08
N GLN A 478 -13.83 -2.78 -1.29
CA GLN A 478 -14.26 -4.08 -1.82
C GLN A 478 -15.16 -4.83 -0.83
N MET A 479 -14.83 -4.79 0.47
CA MET A 479 -15.68 -5.38 1.52
C MET A 479 -17.04 -4.69 1.62
N GLN A 480 -17.13 -3.39 1.35
CA GLN A 480 -18.39 -2.66 1.39
C GLN A 480 -19.26 -2.93 0.15
N LYS A 481 -18.65 -3.11 -1.02
CA LYS A 481 -19.36 -3.30 -2.29
C LYS A 481 -19.89 -4.71 -2.52
N ASN A 482 -19.23 -5.72 -1.93
CA ASN A 482 -19.46 -7.14 -2.25
C ASN A 482 -20.02 -7.91 -1.06
#